data_AF-A0A538DCN2-F1
#
_entry.id   AF-A0A538DCN2-F1
#
_cell.length_a   1.000
_cell.length_b   1.000
_cell.length_c   1.000
_cell.angle_alpha   90.00
_cell.angle_beta   90.00
_cell.angle_gamma   90.00
#
_symmetry.space_group_name_H-M   'P 1'
#
loop_
_entity.id
_entity.type
_entity.pdbx_description
1 polymer ?
#
loop_
_entity_poly.entity_id
_entity_poly.type
_entity_poly.pdbx_seq_one_letter_code
_entity_poly.pdbx_strand_id
1 'polypeptide(L)'
;RSGIGRSVIAVRDNENAAAAFTVSPVRAKLVSFAVSGGIAALAGGLYAANFGRQFNPDLVRPEDSLRIVSIAVVGGITSVVGAIMGSFIVQGLPAIFEGNNQVNLFASSIGMLIIIMYFPGGLISIVQNVRDLLYGWIAKRCGYQPKQQKQRATVSQLSSRPKEVVQGVLPLQTDNVTVRFFGRIAADNVSIVVNPGEVVGLIGTNGAGKTTFMNAVSGFLPSTGHVEVFGKRVDHLPGYKRSRLGVGRAFQNAKLFGALTARETVMVALEARSRSLLIPSMLYLPPSPFQEARKRREADEIIDYLGLGAYADSTVAELSTGTRRIVELASLIALDSKLLLLDEPTAGVAQKETEAFGPLIRSIQRELGSSILIIEHDMPMVMSISDRIYCLEAGAVIAEGTPLEVRHNPLVIASYLGTDERAINRSEITQPTS
;
A
#
# COMPACT_ATOMS: atom_id res chain seq x y z
N ARG A 1 -11.43 -12.43 -1.10
CA ARG A 1 -12.00 -11.06 -1.01
C ARG A 1 -12.24 -10.56 -2.43
N SER A 2 -13.18 -9.63 -2.70
CA SER A 2 -13.30 -9.00 -4.03
C SER A 2 -12.29 -7.86 -4.19
N GLY A 3 -11.98 -7.45 -5.43
CA GLY A 3 -11.04 -6.34 -5.67
C GLY A 3 -11.46 -5.01 -5.05
N ILE A 4 -12.76 -4.76 -4.96
CA ILE A 4 -13.31 -3.57 -4.31
C ILE A 4 -13.14 -3.67 -2.80
N GLY A 5 -13.45 -4.83 -2.22
CA GLY A 5 -13.22 -5.08 -0.79
C GLY A 5 -11.75 -4.86 -0.42
N ARG A 6 -10.82 -5.39 -1.22
CA ARG A 6 -9.37 -5.16 -1.03
C ARG A 6 -9.01 -3.69 -1.14
N SER A 7 -9.53 -2.97 -2.13
CA SER A 7 -9.26 -1.53 -2.31
C SER A 7 -9.74 -0.69 -1.12
N VAL A 8 -10.89 -1.03 -0.53
CA VAL A 8 -11.42 -0.36 0.66
C VAL A 8 -10.54 -0.63 1.89
N ILE A 9 -10.14 -1.89 2.09
CA ILE A 9 -9.22 -2.25 3.19
C ILE A 9 -7.87 -1.56 3.01
N ALA A 10 -7.35 -1.51 1.79
CA ALA A 10 -6.09 -0.83 1.48
C ALA A 10 -6.14 0.67 1.84
N VAL A 11 -7.22 1.36 1.48
CA VAL A 11 -7.42 2.77 1.83
C VAL A 11 -7.55 2.96 3.34
N ARG A 12 -8.25 2.06 4.05
CA ARG A 12 -8.37 2.10 5.50
C ARG A 12 -7.02 1.95 6.20
N ASP A 13 -6.19 1.01 5.74
CA ASP A 13 -4.90 0.71 6.38
C ASP A 13 -3.85 1.78 6.04
N ASN A 14 -3.76 2.21 4.77
CA ASN A 14 -2.89 3.30 4.36
C ASN A 14 -3.37 3.98 3.06
N GLU A 15 -3.92 5.18 3.19
CA GLU A 15 -4.42 5.97 2.06
C GLU A 15 -3.33 6.35 1.05
N ASN A 16 -2.12 6.65 1.52
CA ASN A 16 -1.03 7.10 0.65
C ASN A 16 -0.50 5.95 -0.20
N ALA A 17 -0.30 4.77 0.41
CA ALA A 17 0.10 3.56 -0.32
C ALA A 17 -0.99 3.12 -1.30
N ALA A 18 -2.25 3.16 -0.91
CA ALA A 18 -3.37 2.85 -1.81
C ALA A 18 -3.42 3.83 -3.01
N ALA A 19 -3.18 5.13 -2.77
CA ALA A 19 -3.09 6.14 -3.82
C ALA A 19 -1.92 5.88 -4.77
N ALA A 20 -0.74 5.50 -4.25
CA ALA A 20 0.39 5.08 -5.08
C ALA A 20 0.05 3.85 -5.93
N PHE A 21 -0.87 3.00 -5.48
CA PHE A 21 -1.36 1.85 -6.24
C PHE A 21 -2.59 2.16 -7.11
N THR A 22 -2.80 3.43 -7.47
CA THR A 22 -3.88 3.96 -8.35
C THR A 22 -5.31 3.95 -7.78
N VAL A 23 -5.49 3.47 -6.54
CA VAL A 23 -6.76 3.50 -5.83
C VAL A 23 -7.03 4.94 -5.38
N SER A 24 -8.22 5.47 -5.66
CA SER A 24 -8.57 6.81 -5.21
C SER A 24 -9.16 6.73 -3.78
N PRO A 25 -8.52 7.31 -2.75
CA PRO A 25 -9.03 7.26 -1.39
C PRO A 25 -10.43 7.89 -1.27
N VAL A 26 -10.63 9.04 -1.93
CA VAL A 26 -11.91 9.75 -1.97
C VAL A 26 -13.02 8.87 -2.55
N ARG A 27 -12.79 8.23 -3.71
CA ARG A 27 -13.80 7.36 -4.32
C ARG A 27 -14.08 6.13 -3.45
N ALA A 28 -13.05 5.51 -2.88
CA ALA A 28 -13.24 4.35 -2.01
C ALA A 28 -14.07 4.69 -0.77
N LYS A 29 -13.82 5.84 -0.14
CA LYS A 29 -14.59 6.34 1.01
C LYS A 29 -16.03 6.67 0.64
N LEU A 30 -16.25 7.42 -0.45
CA LEU A 30 -17.60 7.78 -0.92
C LEU A 30 -18.43 6.55 -1.30
N VAL A 31 -17.82 5.59 -2.00
CA VAL A 31 -18.49 4.33 -2.37
C VAL A 31 -18.83 3.52 -1.13
N SER A 32 -17.90 3.40 -0.16
CA SER A 32 -18.17 2.71 1.10
C SER A 32 -19.29 3.39 1.88
N PHE A 33 -19.29 4.72 1.94
CA PHE A 33 -20.36 5.49 2.58
C PHE A 33 -21.72 5.30 1.88
N ALA A 34 -21.76 5.40 0.55
CA ALA A 34 -22.98 5.25 -0.23
C ALA A 34 -23.57 3.84 -0.15
N VAL A 35 -22.72 2.80 -0.22
CA VAL A 35 -23.14 1.40 -0.09
C VAL A 35 -23.67 1.14 1.33
N SER A 36 -22.93 1.54 2.37
CA SER A 36 -23.37 1.39 3.75
C SER A 36 -24.66 2.15 4.04
N GLY A 37 -24.77 3.39 3.57
CA GLY A 37 -25.97 4.21 3.68
C GLY A 37 -27.17 3.60 2.95
N GLY A 38 -26.95 3.02 1.77
CA GLY A 38 -27.99 2.28 1.03
C GLY A 38 -28.49 1.04 1.78
N ILE A 39 -27.58 0.27 2.37
CA ILE A 39 -27.94 -0.90 3.21
C ILE A 39 -28.70 -0.45 4.46
N ALA A 40 -28.25 0.61 5.13
CA ALA A 40 -28.92 1.16 6.31
C ALA A 40 -30.32 1.71 5.97
N ALA A 41 -30.47 2.40 4.84
CA ALA A 41 -31.77 2.89 4.36
C ALA A 41 -32.73 1.74 4.04
N LEU A 42 -32.23 0.68 3.39
CA LEU A 42 -33.04 -0.52 3.12
C LEU A 42 -33.45 -1.23 4.41
N ALA A 43 -32.53 -1.39 5.36
CA ALA A 43 -32.82 -1.97 6.66
C ALA A 43 -33.85 -1.13 7.44
N GLY A 44 -33.70 0.20 7.46
CA GLY A 44 -34.64 1.13 8.08
C GLY A 44 -36.03 1.08 7.42
N GLY A 45 -36.09 0.99 6.09
CA GLY A 45 -37.34 0.83 5.34
C GLY A 45 -38.07 -0.47 5.68
N LEU A 46 -37.35 -1.60 5.75
CA LEU A 46 -37.90 -2.88 6.17
C LEU A 46 -38.36 -2.85 7.64
N TYR A 47 -37.58 -2.22 8.51
CA TYR A 47 -37.93 -2.04 9.92
C TYR A 47 -39.22 -1.23 10.08
N ALA A 48 -39.35 -0.09 9.39
CA ALA A 48 -40.55 0.73 9.40
C ALA A 48 -41.79 0.00 8.83
N ALA A 49 -41.60 -0.83 7.80
CA ALA A 49 -42.68 -1.64 7.25
C ALA A 49 -43.20 -2.70 8.23
N ASN A 50 -42.32 -3.27 9.07
CA ASN A 50 -42.67 -4.33 10.02
C ASN A 50 -43.38 -3.82 11.29
N PHE A 51 -43.02 -2.63 11.78
CA PHE A 51 -43.59 -2.07 13.03
C PHE A 51 -44.84 -1.21 12.85
N GLY A 52 -45.29 -1.00 11.60
CA GLY A 52 -46.46 -0.16 11.31
C GLY A 52 -46.26 1.31 11.69
N ARG A 53 -47.26 2.16 11.37
CA ARG A 53 -47.20 3.64 11.51
C ARG A 53 -47.08 4.17 12.96
N GLN A 54 -46.86 3.32 13.96
CA GLN A 54 -46.71 3.72 15.35
C GLN A 54 -45.24 3.96 15.67
N PHE A 55 -44.77 5.19 15.40
CA PHE A 55 -43.49 5.66 15.92
C PHE A 55 -43.59 5.85 17.44
N ASN A 56 -43.23 4.81 18.21
CA ASN A 56 -43.04 4.90 19.64
C ASN A 56 -41.59 5.33 19.94
N PRO A 57 -41.33 6.47 20.61
CA PRO A 57 -39.98 6.93 20.97
C PRO A 57 -39.18 5.90 21.80
N ASP A 58 -39.86 4.98 22.48
CA ASP A 58 -39.23 3.90 23.24
C ASP A 58 -38.61 2.79 22.38
N LEU A 59 -38.80 2.80 21.05
CA LEU A 59 -38.28 1.79 20.10
C LEU A 59 -36.80 1.97 19.72
N VAL A 60 -36.18 3.11 20.06
CA VAL A 60 -34.77 3.38 19.74
C VAL A 60 -34.03 3.73 21.02
N ARG A 61 -33.71 2.71 21.82
CA ARG A 61 -32.95 2.92 23.06
C ARG A 61 -31.45 2.97 22.77
N PRO A 62 -30.64 3.62 23.63
CA PRO A 62 -29.18 3.57 23.52
C PRO A 62 -28.63 2.13 23.51
N GLU A 63 -29.31 1.22 24.22
CA GLU A 63 -29.03 -0.22 24.26
C GLU A 63 -29.11 -0.88 22.88
N ASP A 64 -30.11 -0.51 22.05
CA ASP A 64 -30.27 -1.05 20.70
C ASP A 64 -29.17 -0.58 19.75
N SER A 65 -28.70 0.67 19.93
CA SER A 65 -27.56 1.21 19.19
C SER A 65 -26.27 0.46 19.53
N LEU A 66 -26.04 0.18 20.82
CA LEU A 66 -24.91 -0.63 21.27
C LEU A 66 -24.98 -2.05 20.70
N ARG A 67 -26.19 -2.61 20.60
CA ARG A 67 -26.43 -3.96 20.04
C ARG A 67 -26.06 -4.06 18.57
N ILE A 68 -26.38 -3.05 17.75
CA ILE A 68 -26.01 -2.98 16.34
C ILE A 68 -24.48 -2.91 16.17
N VAL A 69 -23.81 -2.06 16.96
CA VAL A 69 -22.33 -1.98 16.96
C VAL A 69 -21.74 -3.33 17.36
N SER A 70 -22.29 -3.95 18.41
CA SER A 70 -21.84 -5.24 18.91
C SER A 70 -21.92 -6.33 17.83
N ILE A 71 -23.02 -6.40 17.07
CA ILE A 71 -23.17 -7.33 15.93
C ILE A 71 -22.00 -7.20 14.94
N ALA A 72 -21.64 -5.97 14.57
CA ALA A 72 -20.55 -5.73 13.64
C ALA A 72 -19.18 -6.12 14.23
N VAL A 73 -18.95 -5.85 15.52
CA VAL A 73 -17.68 -6.18 16.20
C VAL A 73 -17.53 -7.70 16.37
N VAL A 74 -18.53 -8.38 16.93
CA VAL A 74 -18.50 -9.85 17.15
C VAL A 74 -18.51 -10.62 15.86
N GLY A 75 -19.26 -10.16 14.87
CA GLY A 75 -19.19 -10.71 13.51
C GLY A 75 -17.80 -10.56 12.88
N GLY A 76 -17.10 -9.48 13.24
CA GLY A 76 -15.83 -9.07 12.66
C GLY A 76 -16.03 -7.91 11.69
N ILE A 77 -15.51 -6.73 12.05
CA ILE A 77 -15.69 -5.46 11.31
C ILE A 77 -15.24 -5.55 9.85
N THR A 78 -14.37 -6.51 9.51
CA THR A 78 -13.79 -6.68 8.17
C THR A 78 -14.54 -7.68 7.28
N SER A 79 -15.66 -8.26 7.73
CA SER A 79 -16.36 -9.32 7.00
C SER A 79 -17.87 -9.12 6.94
N VAL A 80 -18.43 -9.11 5.72
CA VAL A 80 -19.88 -9.09 5.48
C VAL A 80 -20.55 -10.37 6.00
N VAL A 81 -19.94 -11.54 5.78
CA VAL A 81 -20.41 -12.83 6.33
C VAL A 81 -20.34 -12.81 7.87
N GLY A 82 -19.30 -12.14 8.39
CA GLY A 82 -19.15 -11.88 9.81
C GLY A 82 -20.35 -11.14 10.38
N ALA A 83 -20.77 -10.03 9.76
CA ALA A 83 -21.93 -9.26 10.21
C ALA A 83 -23.23 -10.08 10.23
N ILE A 84 -23.44 -10.97 9.23
CA ILE A 84 -24.60 -11.89 9.22
C ILE A 84 -24.54 -12.86 10.39
N MET A 85 -23.37 -13.47 10.63
CA MET A 85 -23.17 -14.38 11.78
C MET A 85 -23.33 -13.66 13.11
N GLY A 86 -22.81 -12.44 13.25
CA GLY A 86 -22.99 -11.59 14.42
C GLY A 86 -24.47 -11.29 14.66
N SER A 87 -25.22 -10.93 13.62
CA SER A 87 -26.67 -10.69 13.71
C SER A 87 -27.41 -11.96 14.14
N PHE A 88 -27.06 -13.10 13.55
CA PHE A 88 -27.64 -14.40 13.92
C PHE A 88 -27.36 -14.73 15.39
N ILE A 89 -26.15 -14.52 15.91
CA ILE A 89 -25.82 -14.87 17.29
C ILE A 89 -26.45 -13.92 18.31
N VAL A 90 -26.53 -12.63 17.99
CA VAL A 90 -27.01 -11.60 18.92
C VAL A 90 -28.53 -11.54 18.97
N GLN A 91 -29.19 -11.81 17.85
CA GLN A 91 -30.64 -11.71 17.72
C GLN A 91 -31.29 -13.05 17.39
N GLY A 92 -30.77 -13.77 16.40
CA GLY A 92 -31.36 -15.03 15.93
C GLY A 92 -31.30 -16.17 16.96
N LEU A 93 -30.14 -16.40 17.58
CA LEU A 93 -29.92 -17.52 18.49
C LEU A 93 -30.76 -17.41 19.78
N PRO A 94 -30.84 -16.25 20.46
CA PRO A 94 -31.77 -16.04 21.57
C PRO A 94 -33.24 -16.23 21.18
N ALA A 95 -33.63 -15.78 19.98
CA ALA A 95 -35.01 -15.90 19.49
C ALA A 95 -35.39 -17.36 19.14
N ILE A 96 -34.44 -18.20 18.74
CA ILE A 96 -34.69 -19.62 18.47
C ILE A 96 -34.73 -20.43 19.78
N PHE A 97 -33.89 -20.09 20.75
CA PHE A 97 -33.78 -20.79 22.04
C PHE A 97 -34.40 -19.97 23.18
N GLU A 98 -35.62 -19.48 22.96
CA GLU A 98 -36.38 -18.76 23.98
C GLU A 98 -36.50 -19.64 25.25
N GLY A 99 -36.01 -19.12 26.38
CA GLY A 99 -36.02 -19.82 27.68
C GLY A 99 -34.69 -20.41 28.14
N ASN A 100 -33.63 -20.42 27.31
CA ASN A 100 -32.30 -20.86 27.76
C ASN A 100 -31.47 -19.68 28.30
N ASN A 101 -31.33 -19.62 29.63
CA ASN A 101 -30.55 -18.58 30.31
C ASN A 101 -29.08 -18.52 29.88
N GLN A 102 -28.48 -19.63 29.47
CA GLN A 102 -27.09 -19.66 29.01
C GLN A 102 -26.95 -18.96 27.65
N VAL A 103 -27.86 -19.22 26.70
CA VAL A 103 -27.84 -18.59 25.37
C VAL A 103 -28.06 -17.08 25.48
N ASN A 104 -28.98 -16.66 26.35
CA ASN A 104 -29.21 -15.25 26.65
C ASN A 104 -28.00 -14.58 27.32
N LEU A 105 -27.27 -15.30 28.18
CA LEU A 105 -26.04 -14.80 28.79
C LEU A 105 -24.92 -14.61 27.75
N PHE A 106 -24.77 -15.54 26.79
CA PHE A 106 -23.80 -15.39 25.69
C PHE A 106 -24.14 -14.22 24.75
N ALA A 107 -25.42 -13.98 24.49
CA ALA A 107 -25.89 -12.85 23.69
C ALA A 107 -26.00 -11.52 24.47
N SER A 108 -25.76 -11.54 25.79
CA SER A 108 -25.74 -10.35 26.63
C SER A 108 -24.49 -9.50 26.36
N SER A 109 -24.52 -8.21 26.73
CA SER A 109 -23.38 -7.29 26.57
C SER A 109 -22.09 -7.80 27.23
N ILE A 110 -22.18 -8.54 28.33
CA ILE A 110 -21.02 -9.12 29.04
C ILE A 110 -20.46 -10.32 28.29
N GLY A 111 -21.31 -11.24 27.82
CA GLY A 111 -20.89 -12.37 26.98
C GLY A 111 -20.23 -11.89 25.68
N MET A 112 -20.81 -10.86 25.09
CA MET A 112 -20.29 -10.15 23.93
C MET A 112 -18.88 -9.60 24.17
N LEU A 113 -18.67 -8.92 25.31
CA LEU A 113 -17.38 -8.36 25.70
C LEU A 113 -16.31 -9.46 25.80
N ILE A 114 -16.66 -10.60 26.42
CA ILE A 114 -15.76 -11.76 26.55
C ILE A 114 -15.39 -12.31 25.17
N ILE A 115 -16.35 -12.45 24.25
CA ILE A 115 -16.09 -12.90 22.88
C ILE A 115 -15.15 -11.93 22.17
N ILE A 116 -15.36 -10.63 22.28
CA ILE A 116 -14.49 -9.62 21.64
C ILE A 116 -13.07 -9.65 22.24
N MET A 117 -12.96 -9.84 23.55
CA MET A 117 -11.68 -9.89 24.26
C MET A 117 -10.84 -11.11 23.87
N TYR A 118 -11.46 -12.27 23.70
CA TYR A 118 -10.78 -13.51 23.32
C TYR A 118 -10.65 -13.70 21.80
N PHE A 119 -11.53 -13.09 21.01
CA PHE A 119 -11.54 -13.17 19.55
C PHE A 119 -11.52 -11.77 18.92
N PRO A 120 -10.37 -11.07 18.93
CA PRO A 120 -10.25 -9.69 18.45
C PRO A 120 -10.52 -9.54 16.94
N GLY A 121 -10.44 -10.62 16.17
CA GLY A 121 -10.84 -10.66 14.75
C GLY A 121 -12.32 -10.91 14.52
N GLY A 122 -13.12 -11.09 15.57
CA GLY A 122 -14.49 -11.59 15.52
C GLY A 122 -14.59 -13.07 15.18
N LEU A 123 -15.80 -13.60 15.14
CA LEU A 123 -16.09 -15.02 14.94
C LEU A 123 -15.72 -15.52 13.53
N ILE A 124 -15.59 -14.62 12.55
CA ILE A 124 -15.12 -14.97 11.21
C ILE A 124 -13.71 -15.58 11.23
N SER A 125 -12.86 -15.20 12.19
CA SER A 125 -11.52 -15.76 12.36
C SER A 125 -11.56 -17.25 12.69
N ILE A 126 -12.54 -17.68 13.51
CA ILE A 126 -12.75 -19.09 13.87
C ILE A 126 -13.17 -19.89 12.63
N VAL A 127 -14.12 -19.39 11.87
CA VAL A 127 -14.60 -20.06 10.65
C VAL A 127 -13.49 -20.20 9.62
N GLN A 128 -12.66 -19.16 9.45
CA GLN A 128 -11.50 -19.20 8.55
C GLN A 128 -10.48 -20.24 9.02
N ASN A 129 -10.13 -20.26 10.30
CA ASN A 129 -9.19 -21.24 10.85
C ASN A 129 -9.68 -22.69 10.71
N VAL A 130 -10.96 -22.95 11.00
CA VAL A 130 -11.57 -24.30 10.86
C VAL A 130 -11.63 -24.72 9.39
N ARG A 131 -12.01 -23.80 8.50
CA ARG A 131 -12.04 -24.03 7.06
C ARG A 131 -10.64 -24.36 6.53
N ASP A 132 -9.63 -23.61 6.96
CA ASP A 132 -8.26 -23.80 6.49
C ASP A 132 -7.65 -25.10 7.06
N LEU A 133 -8.01 -25.50 8.28
CA LEU A 133 -7.71 -26.83 8.85
C LEU A 133 -8.37 -27.96 8.06
N LEU A 134 -9.65 -27.85 7.72
CA LEU A 134 -10.38 -28.83 6.92
C LEU A 134 -9.81 -28.95 5.51
N TYR A 135 -9.52 -27.82 4.85
CA TYR A 135 -8.88 -27.84 3.54
C TYR A 135 -7.47 -28.43 3.59
N GLY A 136 -6.68 -28.12 4.64
CA GLY A 136 -5.37 -28.74 4.84
C GLY A 136 -5.45 -30.25 5.07
N TRP A 137 -6.47 -30.72 5.78
CA TRP A 137 -6.71 -32.14 6.03
C TRP A 137 -7.18 -32.88 4.77
N ILE A 138 -8.11 -32.29 4.01
CA ILE A 138 -8.60 -32.83 2.74
C ILE A 138 -7.47 -32.84 1.69
N ALA A 139 -6.69 -31.75 1.58
CA ALA A 139 -5.56 -31.68 0.67
C ALA A 139 -4.50 -32.76 0.96
N LYS A 140 -4.22 -33.03 2.25
CA LYS A 140 -3.34 -34.13 2.67
C LYS A 140 -3.91 -35.51 2.35
N ARG A 141 -5.21 -35.74 2.54
CA ARG A 141 -5.87 -37.02 2.22
C ARG A 141 -5.98 -37.29 0.72
N CYS A 142 -6.18 -36.26 -0.09
CA CYS A 142 -6.30 -36.39 -1.54
C CYS A 142 -4.96 -36.37 -2.27
N GLY A 143 -3.82 -36.31 -1.56
CA GLY A 143 -2.50 -36.23 -2.19
C GLY A 143 -2.32 -34.97 -3.03
N TYR A 144 -3.05 -33.89 -2.74
CA TYR A 144 -2.93 -32.62 -3.44
C TYR A 144 -1.62 -31.95 -3.05
N GLN A 145 -0.57 -32.22 -3.83
CA GLN A 145 0.60 -31.37 -3.88
C GLN A 145 0.23 -30.16 -4.75
N PRO A 146 0.33 -28.93 -4.25
CA PRO A 146 0.15 -27.77 -5.11
C PRO A 146 1.16 -27.89 -6.25
N LYS A 147 0.67 -27.96 -7.49
CA LYS A 147 1.53 -27.93 -8.68
C LYS A 147 2.29 -26.61 -8.63
N GLN A 148 3.54 -26.65 -8.16
CA GLN A 148 4.53 -25.62 -8.47
C GLN A 148 4.77 -25.74 -9.97
N GLN A 149 4.03 -24.96 -10.74
CA GLN A 149 4.23 -24.91 -12.17
C GLN A 149 5.54 -24.14 -12.40
N LYS A 150 6.65 -24.88 -12.45
CA LYS A 150 7.99 -24.40 -12.81
C LYS A 150 7.99 -23.96 -14.28
N GLN A 151 7.47 -22.77 -14.53
CA GLN A 151 7.94 -21.92 -15.61
C GLN A 151 8.24 -20.58 -14.96
N ARG A 152 9.53 -20.21 -14.90
CA ARG A 152 9.92 -18.84 -14.53
C ARG A 152 9.33 -17.92 -15.59
N ALA A 153 8.15 -17.37 -15.33
CA ALA A 153 7.64 -16.25 -16.10
C ALA A 153 8.69 -15.12 -16.00
N THR A 154 9.11 -14.58 -17.14
CA THR A 154 9.99 -13.41 -17.15
C THR A 154 9.12 -12.19 -16.85
N VAL A 155 9.59 -11.19 -16.10
CA VAL A 155 8.79 -9.95 -15.83
C VAL A 155 8.35 -9.26 -17.12
N SER A 156 9.10 -9.41 -18.22
CA SER A 156 8.69 -8.90 -19.53
C SER A 156 7.42 -9.55 -20.11
N GLN A 157 7.01 -10.74 -19.64
CA GLN A 157 5.73 -11.36 -20.00
C GLN A 157 4.59 -10.93 -19.07
N LEU A 158 4.92 -10.41 -17.88
CA LEU A 158 3.98 -9.95 -16.86
C LEU A 158 3.49 -8.51 -17.11
N SER A 159 4.24 -7.73 -17.89
CA SER A 159 3.83 -6.40 -18.37
C SER A 159 2.82 -6.54 -19.53
N SER A 160 1.61 -5.97 -19.36
CA SER A 160 0.55 -6.02 -20.39
C SER A 160 0.49 -4.79 -21.29
N ARG A 161 1.18 -3.70 -20.95
CA ARG A 161 1.18 -2.50 -21.78
C ARG A 161 2.21 -2.65 -22.91
N PRO A 162 1.91 -2.18 -24.13
CA PRO A 162 2.91 -2.10 -25.17
C PRO A 162 4.12 -1.33 -24.63
N LYS A 163 5.33 -1.89 -24.83
CA LYS A 163 6.61 -1.19 -24.63
C LYS A 163 6.77 -0.10 -25.70
N GLU A 164 5.81 0.83 -25.78
CA GLU A 164 6.03 2.11 -26.45
C GLU A 164 6.89 2.94 -25.49
N VAL A 165 8.21 2.76 -25.64
CA VAL A 165 9.16 3.80 -25.31
C VAL A 165 8.98 4.84 -26.40
N VAL A 166 8.18 5.87 -26.14
CA VAL A 166 8.09 7.01 -27.05
C VAL A 166 9.46 7.68 -27.02
N GLN A 167 10.27 7.41 -28.05
CA GLN A 167 11.61 7.96 -28.18
C GLN A 167 11.55 9.48 -28.07
N GLY A 168 12.40 10.07 -27.23
CA GLY A 168 12.47 11.52 -27.01
C GLY A 168 11.58 12.08 -25.89
N VAL A 169 10.72 11.26 -25.25
CA VAL A 169 9.89 11.72 -24.13
C VAL A 169 10.56 11.39 -22.80
N LEU A 170 10.83 12.40 -21.98
CA LEU A 170 11.44 12.24 -20.66
C LEU A 170 10.46 11.59 -19.66
N PRO A 171 10.86 10.52 -18.96
CA PRO A 171 10.10 9.92 -17.86
C PRO A 171 9.76 10.93 -16.77
N LEU A 172 10.72 11.77 -16.39
CA LEU A 172 10.56 12.84 -15.42
C LEU A 172 11.39 14.04 -15.85
N GLN A 173 10.76 15.20 -15.84
CA GLN A 173 11.42 16.49 -15.89
C GLN A 173 10.80 17.38 -14.82
N THR A 174 11.65 18.04 -14.04
CA THR A 174 11.23 19.05 -13.09
C THR A 174 11.99 20.34 -13.31
N ASP A 175 11.28 21.47 -13.29
CA ASP A 175 11.86 22.80 -13.43
C ASP A 175 11.43 23.67 -12.24
N ASN A 176 12.42 24.10 -11.46
CA ASN A 176 12.28 25.01 -10.32
C ASN A 176 11.22 24.55 -9.29
N VAL A 177 11.18 23.25 -8.99
CA VAL A 177 10.21 22.71 -8.03
C VAL A 177 10.53 23.21 -6.64
N THR A 178 9.56 23.90 -6.04
CA THR A 178 9.69 24.48 -4.70
C THR A 178 8.57 23.98 -3.80
N VAL A 179 8.93 23.57 -2.58
CA VAL A 179 8.01 23.09 -1.55
C VAL A 179 8.22 23.90 -0.28
N ARG A 180 7.13 24.44 0.27
CA ARG A 180 7.14 25.26 1.48
C ARG A 180 6.22 24.66 2.54
N PHE A 181 6.69 24.67 3.79
CA PHE A 181 5.91 24.32 4.97
C PHE A 181 5.90 25.49 5.94
N PHE A 182 4.72 26.02 6.26
CA PHE A 182 4.56 27.08 7.26
C PHE A 182 5.56 28.25 7.10
N GLY A 183 5.80 28.67 5.86
CA GLY A 183 6.75 29.74 5.52
C GLY A 183 8.22 29.33 5.37
N ARG A 184 8.61 28.11 5.75
CA ARG A 184 9.97 27.57 5.54
C ARG A 184 10.07 26.81 4.22
N ILE A 185 11.14 27.04 3.47
CA ILE A 185 11.41 26.32 2.22
C ILE A 185 12.09 25.00 2.56
N ALA A 186 11.51 23.89 2.07
CA ALA A 186 12.03 22.54 2.30
C ALA A 186 12.64 21.91 1.03
N ALA A 187 12.23 22.39 -0.14
CA ALA A 187 12.89 22.18 -1.42
C ALA A 187 12.81 23.52 -2.17
N ASP A 188 13.91 24.02 -2.69
CA ASP A 188 14.04 25.33 -3.32
C ASP A 188 14.58 25.20 -4.74
N ASN A 189 13.72 25.51 -5.72
CA ASN A 189 14.05 25.49 -7.15
C ASN A 189 14.76 24.21 -7.64
N VAL A 190 14.32 23.04 -7.17
CA VAL A 190 14.92 21.75 -7.54
C VAL A 190 14.55 21.39 -8.97
N SER A 191 15.56 21.23 -9.83
CA SER A 191 15.41 20.83 -11.22
C SER A 191 16.17 19.53 -11.48
N ILE A 192 15.47 18.48 -11.89
CA ILE A 192 15.99 17.13 -12.09
C ILE A 192 15.36 16.56 -13.35
N VAL A 193 16.19 15.89 -14.15
CA VAL A 193 15.75 15.16 -15.34
C VAL A 193 16.11 13.68 -15.18
N VAL A 194 15.18 12.79 -15.51
CA VAL A 194 15.42 11.34 -15.57
C VAL A 194 15.19 10.88 -17.00
N ASN A 195 16.22 10.33 -17.63
CA ASN A 195 16.15 9.83 -18.99
C ASN A 195 15.50 8.43 -19.08
N PRO A 196 14.97 8.04 -20.24
CA PRO A 196 14.43 6.70 -20.46
C PRO A 196 15.45 5.59 -20.12
N GLY A 197 15.07 4.64 -19.27
CA GLY A 197 15.94 3.53 -18.85
C GLY A 197 17.09 3.92 -17.90
N GLU A 198 17.18 5.17 -17.47
CA GLU A 198 18.20 5.66 -16.55
C GLU A 198 17.82 5.39 -15.09
N VAL A 199 18.82 5.06 -14.27
CA VAL A 199 18.74 5.08 -12.80
C VAL A 199 19.42 6.33 -12.28
N VAL A 200 18.65 7.24 -11.71
CA VAL A 200 19.13 8.49 -11.11
C VAL A 200 19.11 8.36 -9.59
N GLY A 201 20.26 8.56 -8.96
CA GLY A 201 20.40 8.64 -7.51
C GLY A 201 20.15 10.07 -7.00
N LEU A 202 19.45 10.19 -5.88
CA LEU A 202 19.24 11.44 -5.17
C LEU A 202 19.83 11.33 -3.76
N ILE A 203 21.02 11.90 -3.58
CA ILE A 203 21.76 11.86 -2.31
C ILE A 203 21.69 13.22 -1.60
N GLY A 204 22.15 13.27 -0.36
CA GLY A 204 22.16 14.48 0.46
C GLY A 204 22.04 14.16 1.95
N THR A 205 22.35 15.13 2.80
CA THR A 205 22.24 14.98 4.25
C THR A 205 20.79 14.83 4.74
N ASN A 206 20.61 14.46 6.00
CA ASN A 206 19.29 14.38 6.61
C ASN A 206 18.66 15.78 6.68
N GLY A 207 17.43 15.91 6.18
CA GLY A 207 16.75 17.21 6.08
C GLY A 207 17.10 18.02 4.83
N ALA A 208 17.90 17.50 3.89
CA ALA A 208 18.24 18.19 2.65
C ALA A 208 17.07 18.38 1.66
N GLY A 209 15.86 17.89 1.97
CA GLY A 209 14.68 18.05 1.12
C GLY A 209 14.39 16.90 0.16
N LYS A 210 15.18 15.81 0.17
CA LYS A 210 15.03 14.65 -0.74
C LYS A 210 13.63 14.04 -0.74
N THR A 211 13.16 13.58 0.42
CA THR A 211 11.82 12.98 0.60
C THR A 211 10.71 14.00 0.31
N THR A 212 10.93 15.27 0.67
CA THR A 212 9.99 16.37 0.38
C THR A 212 9.81 16.55 -1.13
N PHE A 213 10.92 16.63 -1.87
CA PHE A 213 10.93 16.72 -3.32
C PHE A 213 10.25 15.48 -3.95
N MET A 214 10.61 14.27 -3.49
CA MET A 214 10.02 13.03 -3.98
C MET A 214 8.50 12.99 -3.78
N ASN A 215 8.01 13.45 -2.63
CA ASN A 215 6.58 13.55 -2.34
C ASN A 215 5.87 14.61 -3.22
N ALA A 216 6.54 15.71 -3.56
CA ALA A 216 6.01 16.69 -4.51
C ALA A 216 5.93 16.13 -5.93
N VAL A 217 6.99 15.47 -6.42
CA VAL A 217 7.03 14.84 -7.75
C VAL A 217 6.05 13.67 -7.88
N SER A 218 5.78 12.96 -6.79
CA SER A 218 4.77 11.89 -6.77
C SER A 218 3.34 12.38 -6.49
N GLY A 219 3.12 13.68 -6.24
CA GLY A 219 1.79 14.27 -6.10
C GLY A 219 1.13 14.02 -4.74
N PHE A 220 1.93 13.81 -3.70
CA PHE A 220 1.51 13.68 -2.29
C PHE A 220 1.72 14.97 -1.50
N LEU A 221 2.54 15.88 -2.00
CA LEU A 221 2.67 17.23 -1.49
C LEU A 221 2.45 18.24 -2.63
N PRO A 222 1.79 19.38 -2.35
CA PRO A 222 1.71 20.47 -3.30
C PRO A 222 3.10 21.11 -3.46
N SER A 223 3.39 21.56 -4.69
CA SER A 223 4.60 22.31 -5.02
C SER A 223 4.30 23.40 -6.04
N THR A 224 5.16 24.41 -6.09
CA THR A 224 5.23 25.35 -7.21
C THR A 224 6.33 24.92 -8.18
N GLY A 225 6.36 25.51 -9.37
CA GLY A 225 7.28 25.13 -10.44
C GLY A 225 6.58 24.26 -11.49
N HIS A 226 7.37 23.45 -12.19
CA HIS A 226 6.90 22.56 -13.24
C HIS A 226 7.37 21.12 -13.01
N VAL A 227 6.44 20.19 -13.11
CA VAL A 227 6.64 18.75 -13.04
C VAL A 227 5.96 18.13 -14.25
N GLU A 228 6.77 17.49 -15.09
CA GLU A 228 6.35 16.78 -16.28
C GLU A 228 6.72 15.31 -16.18
N VAL A 229 5.76 14.44 -16.51
CA VAL A 229 5.94 12.98 -16.50
C VAL A 229 5.45 12.43 -17.83
N PHE A 230 6.33 11.74 -18.55
CA PHE A 230 6.06 11.21 -19.89
C PHE A 230 5.44 12.25 -20.84
N GLY A 231 6.00 13.47 -20.89
CA GLY A 231 5.52 14.52 -21.79
C GLY A 231 4.21 15.19 -21.35
N LYS A 232 3.76 14.96 -20.11
CA LYS A 232 2.52 15.49 -19.56
C LYS A 232 2.78 16.26 -18.28
N ARG A 233 2.37 17.53 -18.25
CA ARG A 233 2.35 18.36 -17.05
C ARG A 233 1.47 17.73 -15.97
N VAL A 234 2.04 17.43 -14.80
CA VAL A 234 1.34 16.73 -13.70
C VAL A 234 1.22 17.53 -12.40
N ASP A 235 1.66 18.80 -12.38
CA ASP A 235 1.69 19.68 -11.20
C ASP A 235 0.44 19.58 -10.30
N HIS A 236 -0.74 19.65 -10.90
CA HIS A 236 -2.03 19.65 -10.19
C HIS A 236 -2.66 18.26 -10.02
N LEU A 237 -2.00 17.21 -10.54
CA LEU A 237 -2.53 15.86 -10.47
C LEU A 237 -2.15 15.21 -9.13
N PRO A 238 -3.11 14.63 -8.37
CA PRO A 238 -2.81 13.86 -7.17
C PRO A 238 -2.10 12.54 -7.52
N GLY A 239 -1.41 11.95 -6.54
CA GLY A 239 -0.57 10.77 -6.73
C GLY A 239 -1.25 9.59 -7.43
N TYR A 240 -2.53 9.30 -7.16
CA TYR A 240 -3.25 8.21 -7.85
C TYR A 240 -3.48 8.46 -9.34
N LYS A 241 -3.50 9.72 -9.79
CA LYS A 241 -3.56 10.07 -11.22
C LYS A 241 -2.17 9.99 -11.86
N ARG A 242 -1.12 10.43 -11.17
CA ARG A 242 0.28 10.27 -11.63
C ARG A 242 0.65 8.79 -11.75
N SER A 243 0.20 7.96 -10.80
CA SER A 243 0.44 6.52 -10.83
C SER A 243 -0.22 5.84 -12.04
N ARG A 244 -1.39 6.33 -12.48
CA ARG A 244 -2.04 5.83 -13.71
C ARG A 244 -1.25 6.15 -14.98
N LEU A 245 -0.45 7.22 -14.98
CA LEU A 245 0.47 7.56 -16.07
C LEU A 245 1.72 6.66 -16.10
N GLY A 246 1.93 5.82 -15.07
CA GLY A 246 3.05 4.90 -14.98
C GLY A 246 4.08 5.27 -13.91
N VAL A 247 3.76 6.16 -12.98
CA VAL A 247 4.63 6.48 -11.82
C VAL A 247 4.39 5.47 -10.69
N GLY A 248 5.36 4.63 -10.40
CA GLY A 248 5.37 3.78 -9.23
C GLY A 248 6.08 4.48 -8.07
N ARG A 249 5.52 4.43 -6.85
CA ARG A 249 6.11 5.08 -5.66
C ARG A 249 6.22 4.08 -4.51
N ALA A 250 7.42 3.98 -3.93
CA ALA A 250 7.71 3.16 -2.73
C ALA A 250 8.21 4.05 -1.58
N PHE A 251 7.52 4.08 -0.44
CA PHE A 251 7.76 5.08 0.62
C PHE A 251 8.79 4.61 1.67
N GLN A 252 9.50 5.57 2.29
CA GLN A 252 10.53 5.33 3.32
C GLN A 252 10.09 4.42 4.48
N ASN A 253 8.81 4.40 4.86
CA ASN A 253 8.29 3.56 5.95
C ASN A 253 7.34 2.45 5.51
N ALA A 254 7.19 2.24 4.19
CA ALA A 254 6.38 1.21 3.51
C ALA A 254 5.35 0.48 4.40
N LYS A 255 4.45 1.26 5.00
CA LYS A 255 3.27 0.71 5.65
C LYS A 255 2.33 0.33 4.50
N LEU A 256 2.61 -0.81 3.89
CA LEU A 256 1.67 -1.53 3.04
C LEU A 256 0.40 -1.85 3.88
N PHE A 257 -0.50 -2.66 3.33
CA PHE A 257 -1.81 -2.89 3.96
C PHE A 257 -1.72 -4.05 4.94
N GLY A 258 -1.55 -3.74 6.24
CA GLY A 258 -1.32 -4.74 7.29
C GLY A 258 -2.37 -5.86 7.35
N ALA A 259 -3.64 -5.56 7.03
CA ALA A 259 -4.72 -6.53 7.05
C ALA A 259 -4.86 -7.37 5.76
N LEU A 260 -4.11 -7.05 4.71
CA LEU A 260 -4.07 -7.81 3.46
C LEU A 260 -2.89 -8.79 3.47
N THR A 261 -3.03 -9.89 2.73
CA THR A 261 -1.88 -10.78 2.47
C THR A 261 -0.93 -10.18 1.45
N ALA A 262 0.28 -10.75 1.32
CA ALA A 262 1.21 -10.38 0.25
C ALA A 262 0.54 -10.47 -1.14
N ARG A 263 -0.15 -11.59 -1.42
CA ARG A 263 -0.90 -11.80 -2.66
C ARG A 263 -2.00 -10.78 -2.85
N GLU A 264 -2.79 -10.52 -1.81
CA GLU A 264 -3.86 -9.52 -1.89
C GLU A 264 -3.32 -8.10 -2.12
N THR A 265 -2.15 -7.77 -1.57
CA THR A 265 -1.46 -6.49 -1.78
C THR A 265 -1.03 -6.32 -3.24
N VAL A 266 -0.43 -7.35 -3.83
CA VAL A 266 -0.09 -7.37 -5.27
C VAL A 266 -1.35 -7.27 -6.13
N MET A 267 -2.43 -7.94 -5.75
CA MET A 267 -3.72 -7.82 -6.44
C MET A 267 -4.35 -6.42 -6.34
N VAL A 268 -4.07 -5.64 -5.29
CA VAL A 268 -4.48 -4.23 -5.21
C VAL A 268 -3.74 -3.41 -6.27
N ALA A 269 -2.44 -3.63 -6.45
CA ALA A 269 -1.68 -2.99 -7.51
C ALA A 269 -2.22 -3.33 -8.92
N LEU A 270 -2.64 -4.58 -9.15
CA LEU A 270 -3.24 -5.02 -10.42
C LEU A 270 -4.59 -4.33 -10.76
N GLU A 271 -5.26 -3.68 -9.79
CA GLU A 271 -6.44 -2.85 -10.07
C GLU A 271 -6.13 -1.66 -10.99
N ALA A 272 -4.85 -1.26 -11.09
CA ALA A 272 -4.40 -0.24 -12.04
C ALA A 272 -4.65 -0.65 -13.51
N ARG A 273 -4.56 -1.95 -13.80
CA ARG A 273 -4.63 -2.54 -15.14
C ARG A 273 -6.00 -3.09 -15.48
N SER A 274 -6.67 -3.72 -14.50
CA SER A 274 -8.01 -4.27 -14.67
C SER A 274 -8.87 -3.88 -13.48
N ARG A 275 -9.74 -2.88 -13.62
CA ARG A 275 -10.56 -2.43 -12.49
C ARG A 275 -11.73 -3.35 -12.23
N SER A 276 -11.92 -3.69 -10.97
CA SER A 276 -13.12 -4.35 -10.49
C SER A 276 -14.33 -3.41 -10.59
N LEU A 277 -15.43 -3.92 -11.15
CA LEU A 277 -16.68 -3.18 -11.30
C LEU A 277 -17.55 -3.34 -10.05
N LEU A 278 -18.17 -2.26 -9.55
CA LEU A 278 -18.96 -2.27 -8.31
C LEU A 278 -20.05 -3.33 -8.29
N ILE A 279 -21.04 -3.19 -9.15
CA ILE A 279 -22.22 -4.04 -9.15
C ILE A 279 -21.85 -5.52 -9.43
N PRO A 280 -21.04 -5.84 -10.46
CA PRO A 280 -20.61 -7.23 -10.70
C PRO A 280 -19.79 -7.83 -9.55
N SER A 281 -18.97 -7.02 -8.85
CA SER A 281 -18.21 -7.51 -7.70
C SER A 281 -19.07 -7.79 -6.48
N MET A 282 -20.12 -7.00 -6.26
CA MET A 282 -21.05 -7.19 -5.15
C MET A 282 -21.96 -8.40 -5.36
N LEU A 283 -22.44 -8.60 -6.60
CA LEU A 283 -23.33 -9.71 -6.95
C LEU A 283 -22.61 -10.98 -7.41
N TYR A 284 -21.27 -10.97 -7.45
CA TYR A 284 -20.45 -12.06 -7.98
C TYR A 284 -20.82 -12.46 -9.43
N LEU A 285 -21.23 -11.49 -10.24
CA LEU A 285 -21.65 -11.70 -11.64
C LEU A 285 -20.46 -11.52 -12.61
N PRO A 286 -20.46 -12.23 -13.76
CA PRO A 286 -19.51 -11.95 -14.84
C PRO A 286 -19.50 -10.45 -15.21
N PRO A 287 -18.33 -9.86 -15.50
CA PRO A 287 -17.01 -10.48 -15.66
C PRO A 287 -16.18 -10.63 -14.36
N SER A 288 -16.74 -10.32 -13.18
CA SER A 288 -15.97 -10.19 -11.92
C SER A 288 -15.19 -11.46 -11.54
N PRO A 289 -15.79 -12.68 -11.49
CA PRO A 289 -15.05 -13.89 -11.12
C PRO A 289 -13.87 -14.20 -12.07
N PHE A 290 -14.03 -13.95 -13.37
CA PHE A 290 -12.98 -14.18 -14.37
C PHE A 290 -11.83 -13.18 -14.24
N GLN A 291 -12.14 -11.89 -14.03
CA GLN A 291 -11.11 -10.88 -13.78
C GLN A 291 -10.34 -11.16 -12.49
N GLU A 292 -11.05 -11.61 -11.46
CA GLU A 292 -10.47 -11.95 -10.17
C GLU A 292 -9.51 -13.14 -10.29
N ALA A 293 -9.92 -14.21 -10.99
CA ALA A 293 -9.07 -15.36 -11.26
C ALA A 293 -7.83 -14.99 -12.08
N ARG A 294 -7.98 -14.10 -13.08
CA ARG A 294 -6.85 -13.59 -13.87
C ARG A 294 -5.85 -12.81 -13.01
N LYS A 295 -6.32 -11.87 -12.20
CA LYS A 295 -5.46 -11.10 -11.28
C LYS A 295 -4.74 -12.00 -10.30
N ARG A 296 -5.41 -13.04 -9.81
CA ARG A 296 -4.79 -14.00 -8.89
C ARG A 296 -3.63 -14.72 -9.58
N ARG A 297 -3.84 -15.27 -10.77
CA ARG A 297 -2.77 -15.93 -11.53
C ARG A 297 -1.57 -15.01 -11.78
N GLU A 298 -1.84 -13.78 -12.20
CA GLU A 298 -0.80 -12.80 -12.46
C GLU A 298 -0.04 -12.38 -11.19
N ALA A 299 -0.75 -12.21 -10.07
CA ALA A 299 -0.11 -11.97 -8.78
C ALA A 299 0.79 -13.14 -8.37
N ASP A 300 0.36 -14.37 -8.63
CA ASP A 300 1.10 -15.59 -8.29
C ASP A 300 2.40 -15.68 -9.11
N GLU A 301 2.34 -15.34 -10.39
CA GLU A 301 3.53 -15.30 -11.25
C GLU A 301 4.55 -14.25 -10.77
N ILE A 302 4.11 -13.07 -10.32
CA ILE A 302 4.98 -12.03 -9.76
C ILE A 302 5.58 -12.48 -8.42
N ILE A 303 4.77 -13.09 -7.56
CA ILE A 303 5.20 -13.61 -6.26
C ILE A 303 6.26 -14.69 -6.43
N ASP A 304 6.05 -15.62 -7.37
CA ASP A 304 7.00 -16.69 -7.66
C ASP A 304 8.30 -16.15 -8.25
N TYR A 305 8.22 -15.14 -9.12
CA TYR A 305 9.40 -14.48 -9.68
C TYR A 305 10.30 -13.87 -8.58
N LEU A 306 9.71 -13.24 -7.56
CA LEU A 306 10.44 -12.64 -6.45
C LEU A 306 10.75 -13.62 -5.30
N GLY A 307 10.42 -14.90 -5.45
CA GLY A 307 10.65 -15.91 -4.41
C GLY A 307 9.78 -15.74 -3.16
N LEU A 308 8.64 -15.05 -3.28
CA LEU A 308 7.71 -14.78 -2.18
C LEU A 308 6.68 -15.89 -1.93
N GLY A 309 6.76 -17.02 -2.63
CA GLY A 309 5.74 -18.07 -2.62
C GLY A 309 5.36 -18.57 -1.21
N ALA A 310 6.34 -18.71 -0.31
CA ALA A 310 6.10 -19.13 1.08
C ALA A 310 5.31 -18.09 1.92
N TYR A 311 5.32 -16.83 1.50
CA TYR A 311 4.73 -15.69 2.20
C TYR A 311 3.46 -15.16 1.51
N ALA A 312 3.04 -15.77 0.39
CA ALA A 312 1.98 -15.27 -0.47
C ALA A 312 0.65 -15.05 0.29
N ASP A 313 0.33 -15.95 1.22
CA ASP A 313 -0.90 -15.91 2.00
C ASP A 313 -0.70 -15.42 3.44
N SER A 314 0.53 -15.05 3.83
CA SER A 314 0.82 -14.37 5.09
C SER A 314 0.36 -12.92 5.05
N THR A 315 -0.14 -12.40 6.18
CA THR A 315 -0.53 -10.99 6.25
C THR A 315 0.71 -10.10 6.20
N VAL A 316 0.60 -8.92 5.57
CA VAL A 316 1.72 -7.97 5.51
C VAL A 316 2.21 -7.60 6.92
N ALA A 317 1.30 -7.54 7.90
CA ALA A 317 1.65 -7.26 9.29
C ALA A 317 2.57 -8.32 9.92
N GLU A 318 2.55 -9.58 9.45
CA GLU A 318 3.41 -10.67 9.95
C GLU A 318 4.79 -10.71 9.29
N LEU A 319 4.95 -10.06 8.13
CA LEU A 319 6.19 -10.12 7.35
C LEU A 319 7.34 -9.35 8.00
N SER A 320 8.57 -9.84 7.81
CA SER A 320 9.79 -9.09 8.14
C SER A 320 9.93 -7.85 7.26
N THR A 321 10.69 -6.84 7.71
CA THR A 321 10.92 -5.60 6.95
C THR A 321 11.44 -5.86 5.54
N GLY A 322 12.47 -6.72 5.39
CA GLY A 322 12.98 -7.12 4.08
C GLY A 322 11.92 -7.77 3.20
N THR A 323 11.13 -8.72 3.73
CA THR A 323 10.07 -9.37 2.95
C THR A 323 8.98 -8.38 2.52
N ARG A 324 8.61 -7.42 3.39
CA ARG A 324 7.65 -6.35 3.03
C ARG A 324 8.18 -5.49 1.88
N ARG A 325 9.48 -5.20 1.85
CA ARG A 325 10.11 -4.45 0.75
C ARG A 325 10.07 -5.22 -0.57
N ILE A 326 10.27 -6.53 -0.54
CA ILE A 326 10.10 -7.36 -1.74
C ILE A 326 8.64 -7.36 -2.20
N VAL A 327 7.65 -7.38 -1.29
CA VAL A 327 6.22 -7.22 -1.64
C VAL A 327 5.91 -5.84 -2.23
N GLU A 328 6.59 -4.79 -1.77
CA GLU A 328 6.49 -3.45 -2.35
C GLU A 328 7.01 -3.44 -3.80
N LEU A 329 8.17 -4.07 -4.07
CA LEU A 329 8.70 -4.26 -5.42
C LEU A 329 7.75 -5.11 -6.29
N ALA A 330 7.16 -6.17 -5.74
CA ALA A 330 6.14 -6.99 -6.42
C ALA A 330 4.95 -6.13 -6.87
N SER A 331 4.52 -5.21 -6.01
CA SER A 331 3.42 -4.29 -6.29
C SER A 331 3.78 -3.28 -7.39
N LEU A 332 5.03 -2.81 -7.44
CA LEU A 332 5.51 -1.93 -8.52
C LEU A 332 5.56 -2.64 -9.88
N ILE A 333 5.93 -3.93 -9.90
CA ILE A 333 5.86 -4.78 -11.10
C ILE A 333 4.40 -4.97 -11.54
N ALA A 334 3.51 -5.31 -10.60
CA ALA A 334 2.09 -5.45 -10.87
C ALA A 334 1.44 -4.17 -11.43
N LEU A 335 1.88 -3.01 -10.96
CA LEU A 335 1.44 -1.72 -11.48
C LEU A 335 1.84 -1.46 -12.93
N ASP A 336 2.84 -2.18 -13.45
CA ASP A 336 3.44 -1.94 -14.76
C ASP A 336 3.98 -0.50 -14.87
N SER A 337 4.73 -0.11 -13.83
CA SER A 337 5.28 1.24 -13.66
C SER A 337 6.46 1.49 -14.60
N LYS A 338 6.42 2.63 -15.31
CA LYS A 338 7.46 3.07 -16.25
C LYS A 338 8.50 4.00 -15.61
N LEU A 339 8.14 4.67 -14.51
CA LEU A 339 9.03 5.47 -13.67
C LEU A 339 8.88 4.99 -12.24
N LEU A 340 9.95 4.52 -11.61
CA LEU A 340 9.97 4.08 -10.22
C LEU A 340 10.60 5.14 -9.33
N LEU A 341 9.87 5.55 -8.29
CA LEU A 341 10.28 6.52 -7.29
C LEU A 341 10.51 5.80 -5.97
N LEU A 342 11.76 5.39 -5.73
CA LEU A 342 12.16 4.59 -4.58
C LEU A 342 12.77 5.49 -3.50
N ASP A 343 12.26 5.42 -2.28
CA ASP A 343 12.71 6.28 -1.18
C ASP A 343 13.15 5.39 -0.02
N GLU A 344 14.46 5.28 0.13
CA GLU A 344 15.17 4.43 1.08
C GLU A 344 14.64 2.98 1.11
N PRO A 345 14.68 2.27 -0.03
CA PRO A 345 14.18 0.89 -0.11
C PRO A 345 14.90 -0.07 0.84
N THR A 346 16.12 0.25 1.30
CA THR A 346 16.89 -0.62 2.20
C THR A 346 16.85 -0.18 3.66
N ALA A 347 16.11 0.89 3.99
CA ALA A 347 15.93 1.31 5.38
C ALA A 347 15.25 0.21 6.22
N GLY A 348 15.91 -0.16 7.33
CA GLY A 348 15.44 -1.18 8.27
C GLY A 348 15.58 -2.63 7.78
N VAL A 349 16.31 -2.85 6.68
CA VAL A 349 16.65 -4.17 6.13
C VAL A 349 18.02 -4.60 6.66
N ALA A 350 18.23 -5.91 6.86
CA ALA A 350 19.51 -6.41 7.33
C ALA A 350 20.60 -6.26 6.24
N GLN A 351 21.85 -5.98 6.61
CA GLN A 351 22.93 -5.69 5.65
C GLN A 351 23.08 -6.75 4.54
N LYS A 352 23.00 -8.03 4.90
CA LYS A 352 23.07 -9.15 3.95
C LYS A 352 21.93 -9.12 2.92
N GLU A 353 20.74 -8.65 3.31
CA GLU A 353 19.60 -8.47 2.42
C GLU A 353 19.80 -7.22 1.55
N THR A 354 20.28 -6.11 2.11
CA THR A 354 20.63 -4.86 1.41
C THR A 354 21.56 -5.09 0.22
N GLU A 355 22.59 -5.92 0.38
CA GLU A 355 23.53 -6.28 -0.69
C GLU A 355 22.84 -6.96 -1.89
N ALA A 356 21.75 -7.71 -1.64
CA ALA A 356 20.95 -8.35 -2.68
C ALA A 356 19.91 -7.40 -3.32
N PHE A 357 19.55 -6.30 -2.66
CA PHE A 357 18.54 -5.35 -3.15
C PHE A 357 18.98 -4.57 -4.39
N GLY A 358 20.23 -4.11 -4.44
CA GLY A 358 20.76 -3.37 -5.60
C GLY A 358 20.64 -4.14 -6.92
N PRO A 359 21.19 -5.38 -7.00
CA PRO A 359 21.04 -6.23 -8.18
C PRO A 359 19.57 -6.51 -8.53
N LEU A 360 18.70 -6.72 -7.53
CA LEU A 360 17.28 -6.94 -7.74
C LEU A 360 16.61 -5.71 -8.38
N ILE A 361 16.84 -4.50 -7.86
CA ILE A 361 16.31 -3.26 -8.43
C ILE A 361 16.74 -3.09 -9.90
N ARG A 362 18.03 -3.34 -10.20
CA ARG A 362 18.52 -3.31 -11.59
C ARG A 362 17.88 -4.38 -12.47
N SER A 363 17.62 -5.58 -11.95
CA SER A 363 16.93 -6.63 -12.73
C SER A 363 15.50 -6.23 -13.08
N ILE A 364 14.75 -5.71 -12.11
CA ILE A 364 13.38 -5.23 -12.29
C ILE A 364 13.36 -4.07 -13.30
N GLN A 365 14.29 -3.13 -13.15
CA GLN A 365 14.46 -1.99 -14.05
C GLN A 365 14.61 -2.41 -15.51
N ARG A 366 15.52 -3.35 -15.78
CA ARG A 366 15.80 -3.85 -17.13
C ARG A 366 14.63 -4.61 -17.72
N GLU A 367 13.97 -5.45 -16.92
CA GLU A 367 12.88 -6.28 -17.43
C GLU A 367 11.61 -5.46 -17.71
N LEU A 368 11.28 -4.49 -16.85
CA LEU A 368 10.21 -3.51 -17.08
C LEU A 368 10.56 -2.48 -18.16
N GLY A 369 11.85 -2.24 -18.41
CA GLY A 369 12.30 -1.11 -19.23
C GLY A 369 11.93 0.23 -18.59
N SER A 370 11.90 0.29 -17.26
CA SER A 370 11.53 1.48 -16.50
C SER A 370 12.73 2.38 -16.24
N SER A 371 12.46 3.65 -15.96
CA SER A 371 13.45 4.56 -15.33
C SER A 371 13.27 4.57 -13.82
N ILE A 372 14.33 4.92 -13.08
CA ILE A 372 14.31 4.95 -11.62
C ILE A 372 14.86 6.28 -11.12
N LEU A 373 14.17 6.89 -10.16
CA LEU A 373 14.74 7.89 -9.25
C LEU A 373 14.76 7.26 -7.85
N ILE A 374 15.95 7.14 -7.27
CA ILE A 374 16.16 6.50 -5.97
C ILE A 374 16.80 7.45 -4.96
N ILE A 375 16.20 7.56 -3.77
CA ILE A 375 16.83 8.15 -2.60
C ILE A 375 17.37 7.01 -1.76
N GLU A 376 18.64 7.11 -1.37
CA GLU A 376 19.28 6.16 -0.46
C GLU A 376 20.38 6.86 0.34
N HIS A 377 20.71 6.26 1.48
CA HIS A 377 21.79 6.68 2.36
C HIS A 377 23.02 5.76 2.26
N ASP A 378 22.84 4.52 1.79
CA ASP A 378 23.95 3.62 1.47
C ASP A 378 24.66 4.09 0.19
N MET A 379 25.77 4.83 0.38
CA MET A 379 26.58 5.34 -0.72
C MET A 379 27.13 4.24 -1.64
N PRO A 380 27.75 3.15 -1.13
CA PRO A 380 28.12 2.01 -1.97
C PRO A 380 26.99 1.53 -2.88
N MET A 381 25.78 1.34 -2.34
CA MET A 381 24.64 0.89 -3.13
C MET A 381 24.27 1.92 -4.20
N VAL A 382 24.03 3.18 -3.84
CA VAL A 382 23.64 4.23 -4.81
C VAL A 382 24.66 4.36 -5.93
N MET A 383 25.95 4.38 -5.59
CA MET A 383 27.03 4.51 -6.56
C MET A 383 27.11 3.30 -7.49
N SER A 384 26.78 2.10 -7.02
CA SER A 384 26.80 0.88 -7.83
C SER A 384 25.64 0.76 -8.82
N ILE A 385 24.47 1.32 -8.48
CA ILE A 385 23.25 1.16 -9.29
C ILE A 385 22.85 2.40 -10.08
N SER A 386 23.36 3.59 -9.74
CA SER A 386 22.96 4.83 -10.41
C SER A 386 23.85 5.11 -11.62
N ASP A 387 23.23 5.53 -12.72
CA ASP A 387 23.91 6.01 -13.92
C ASP A 387 24.34 7.47 -13.74
N ARG A 388 23.53 8.26 -13.01
CA ARG A 388 23.78 9.67 -12.65
C ARG A 388 23.27 9.96 -11.24
N ILE A 389 23.87 10.92 -10.56
CA ILE A 389 23.52 11.30 -9.19
C ILE A 389 23.32 12.82 -9.08
N TYR A 390 22.26 13.21 -8.39
CA TYR A 390 22.03 14.56 -7.88
C TYR A 390 22.30 14.59 -6.38
N CYS A 391 23.04 15.59 -5.91
CA CYS A 391 23.23 15.85 -4.49
C CYS A 391 22.43 17.07 -4.06
N LEU A 392 21.60 16.89 -3.03
CA LEU A 392 20.82 17.94 -2.40
C LEU A 392 21.42 18.36 -1.06
N GLU A 393 21.42 19.67 -0.82
CA GLU A 393 21.72 20.27 0.46
C GLU A 393 20.77 21.46 0.71
N ALA A 394 20.22 21.53 1.92
CA ALA A 394 19.31 22.62 2.33
C ALA A 394 18.16 22.91 1.33
N GLY A 395 17.69 21.89 0.61
CA GLY A 395 16.59 22.00 -0.35
C GLY A 395 17.02 22.35 -1.78
N ALA A 396 18.30 22.57 -2.07
CA ALA A 396 18.81 22.90 -3.40
C ALA A 396 19.76 21.83 -3.95
N VAL A 397 19.85 21.73 -5.27
CA VAL A 397 20.84 20.87 -5.95
C VAL A 397 22.21 21.54 -5.86
N ILE A 398 23.19 20.87 -5.27
CA ILE A 398 24.58 21.37 -5.13
C ILE A 398 25.56 20.70 -6.10
N ALA A 399 25.22 19.52 -6.62
CA ALA A 399 26.04 18.80 -7.58
C ALA A 399 25.18 17.84 -8.43
N GLU A 400 25.60 17.65 -9.67
CA GLU A 400 25.07 16.67 -10.62
C GLU A 400 26.25 16.03 -11.36
N GLY A 401 26.21 14.72 -11.58
CA GLY A 401 27.20 14.03 -12.40
C GLY A 401 27.14 12.52 -12.27
N THR A 402 28.13 11.85 -12.85
CA THR A 402 28.33 10.41 -12.64
C THR A 402 28.65 10.12 -11.17
N PRO A 403 28.47 8.86 -10.71
CA PRO A 403 28.86 8.45 -9.36
C PRO A 403 30.29 8.85 -8.96
N LEU A 404 31.25 8.75 -9.89
CA LEU A 404 32.64 9.10 -9.64
C LEU A 404 32.86 10.62 -9.52
N GLU A 405 32.20 11.42 -10.36
CA GLU A 405 32.30 12.88 -10.30
C GLU A 405 31.69 13.43 -9.01
N VAL A 406 30.50 12.94 -8.64
CA VAL A 406 29.80 13.37 -7.42
C VAL A 406 30.57 12.98 -6.17
N ARG A 407 31.20 11.80 -6.13
CA ARG A 407 32.03 11.36 -5.00
C ARG A 407 33.23 12.27 -4.75
N HIS A 408 33.84 12.81 -5.80
CA HIS A 408 35.01 13.68 -5.70
C HIS A 408 34.64 15.17 -5.67
N ASN A 409 33.35 15.51 -5.74
CA ASN A 409 32.91 16.90 -5.75
C ASN A 409 33.14 17.55 -4.37
N PRO A 410 33.91 18.66 -4.28
CA PRO A 410 34.21 19.33 -3.01
C PRO A 410 32.96 19.77 -2.23
N LEU A 411 31.89 20.21 -2.91
CA LEU A 411 30.64 20.63 -2.26
C LEU A 411 29.93 19.45 -1.60
N VAL A 412 29.94 18.29 -2.27
CA VAL A 412 29.34 17.07 -1.73
C VAL A 412 30.14 16.59 -0.51
N ILE A 413 31.47 16.56 -0.61
CA ILE A 413 32.34 16.19 0.51
C ILE A 413 32.13 17.14 1.69
N ALA A 414 32.11 18.45 1.46
CA ALA A 414 31.89 19.46 2.50
C ALA A 414 30.50 19.33 3.15
N SER A 415 29.45 19.03 2.38
CA SER A 415 28.10 18.82 2.91
C SER A 415 28.04 17.63 3.88
N TYR A 416 28.71 16.52 3.53
CA TYR A 416 28.74 15.31 4.36
C TYR A 416 29.71 15.42 5.56
N LEU A 417 30.83 16.15 5.45
CA LEU A 417 31.78 16.36 6.55
C LEU A 417 31.35 17.48 7.52
N GLY A 418 30.72 18.54 7.02
CA GLY A 418 30.27 19.69 7.83
C GLY A 418 29.15 19.33 8.81
N THR A 419 28.46 18.20 8.63
CA THR A 419 27.53 17.67 9.64
C THR A 419 28.23 17.05 10.84
N ASP A 420 29.45 16.53 10.71
CA ASP A 420 30.20 16.02 11.86
C ASP A 420 30.62 17.17 12.77
N GLU A 421 31.14 18.28 12.25
CA GLU A 421 31.46 19.46 13.08
C GLU A 421 30.23 20.11 13.73
N ARG A 422 29.07 20.13 13.05
CA ARG A 422 27.80 20.61 13.63
C ARG A 422 27.21 19.64 14.66
N ALA A 423 27.45 18.34 14.51
CA ALA A 423 27.07 17.33 15.50
C ALA A 423 27.99 17.40 16.74
N ILE A 424 29.29 17.57 16.54
CA ILE A 424 30.29 17.79 17.59
C ILE A 424 29.94 19.05 18.41
N ASN A 425 29.61 20.16 17.76
CA ASN A 425 29.18 21.39 18.43
C ASN A 425 27.85 21.24 19.22
N ARG A 426 26.97 20.27 18.88
CA ARG A 426 25.76 20.00 19.67
C ARG A 426 26.05 19.19 20.93
N SER A 427 27.04 18.30 20.89
CA SER A 427 27.49 17.53 22.07
C SER A 427 28.30 18.37 23.06
N GLU A 428 28.97 19.44 22.63
CA GLU A 428 29.75 20.31 23.54
C GLU A 428 28.86 21.29 24.34
N ILE A 429 27.65 21.61 23.87
CA ILE A 429 26.72 22.52 24.56
C ILE A 429 25.98 21.83 25.73
N THR A 430 26.12 20.50 25.90
CA THR A 430 25.40 19.74 26.94
C THR A 430 26.23 19.31 28.15
N GLN A 431 27.45 19.84 28.32
CA GLN A 431 28.15 19.69 29.61
C GLN A 431 27.85 20.90 30.52
N PRO A 432 27.22 20.71 31.69
CA PRO A 432 27.09 21.77 32.67
C PRO A 432 28.47 22.06 33.24
N THR A 433 28.92 23.31 33.09
CA THR A 433 30.06 23.84 33.83
C THR A 433 29.78 23.71 35.33
N SER A 434 30.65 22.96 36.02
CA SER A 434 30.71 22.82 37.48
C SER A 434 31.07 24.11 38.18
#